data_AF-A0A392Q3N1-F1
#
_entry.id   AF-A0A392Q3N1-F1
#
_cell.length_a   1.000
_cell.length_b   1.000
_cell.length_c   1.000
_cell.angle_alpha   90.00
_cell.angle_beta   90.00
_cell.angle_gamma   90.00
#
_symmetry.space_group_name_H-M   'P 1'
#
loop_
_entity.id
_entity.type
_entity.pdbx_description
1 polymer ?
#
loop_
_entity_poly.entity_id
_entity_poly.type
_entity_poly.pdbx_seq_one_letter_code
_entity_poly.pdbx_strand_id
1 'polypeptide(L)'
;MSSASSEYSVWLHLTRSLPPSMSHLDGLNWEVLVVNKPNITTHCYPAGKIVTTTASVYHYPGDAHLATVLAHELVTLSILRYC
;
A
#
# COMPACT_ATOMS: atom_id res chain seq x y z
N MET A 1 2.36 -19.89 26.99
CA MET A 1 1.81 -19.86 25.62
C MET A 1 1.74 -18.41 25.19
N SER A 2 2.60 -18.04 24.24
CA SER A 2 2.88 -16.66 23.85
C SER A 2 1.78 -16.12 22.94
N SER A 3 0.91 -15.27 23.48
CA SER A 3 0.03 -14.42 22.67
C SER A 3 0.80 -13.16 22.31
N ALA A 4 1.73 -13.27 21.36
CA ALA A 4 2.33 -12.10 20.74
C ALA A 4 1.26 -11.45 19.86
N SER A 5 0.53 -10.49 20.44
CA SER A 5 -0.27 -9.53 19.71
C SER A 5 0.66 -8.79 18.74
N SER A 6 0.68 -9.25 17.49
CA SER A 6 1.36 -8.55 16.39
C SER A 6 0.66 -7.21 16.20
N GLU A 7 1.11 -6.18 16.92
CA GLU A 7 0.74 -4.80 16.71
C GLU A 7 1.05 -4.45 15.25
N TYR A 8 0.00 -4.29 14.45
CA TYR A 8 0.12 -3.71 13.12
C TYR A 8 0.24 -2.20 13.33
N SER A 9 1.46 -1.68 13.23
CA SER A 9 1.66 -0.22 13.22
C SER A 9 1.23 0.30 11.84
N VAL A 10 0.14 1.07 11.78
CA VAL A 10 -0.22 1.83 10.57
C VAL A 10 0.68 3.06 10.51
N TRP A 11 1.64 3.05 9.60
CA TRP A 11 2.69 4.09 9.56
C TRP A 11 2.23 5.40 8.89
N LEU A 12 1.22 5.35 8.00
CA LEU A 12 0.75 6.49 7.25
C LEU A 12 -0.75 6.39 6.98
N HIS A 13 -1.53 7.24 7.64
CA HIS A 13 -2.94 7.47 7.30
C HIS A 13 -3.03 8.83 6.61
N LEU A 14 -3.14 8.84 5.28
CA LEU A 14 -3.27 10.07 4.49
C LEU A 14 -4.70 10.62 4.61
N THR A 15 -4.97 11.48 5.59
CA THR A 15 -6.28 12.16 5.78
C THR A 15 -6.32 13.60 5.29
N ARG A 16 -5.29 14.09 4.57
CA ARG A 16 -5.21 15.49 4.13
C ARG A 16 -5.77 15.66 2.72
N SER A 17 -6.58 16.71 2.51
CA SER A 17 -6.93 17.20 1.16
C SER A 17 -5.65 17.28 0.33
N LEU A 18 -5.68 16.56 -0.79
CA LEU A 18 -4.50 16.35 -1.60
C LEU A 18 -4.15 17.63 -2.36
N PRO A 19 -2.86 17.86 -2.69
CA PRO A 19 -2.48 18.99 -3.53
C PRO A 19 -3.25 18.96 -4.86
N PRO A 20 -3.41 20.09 -5.58
CA PRO A 20 -4.24 20.15 -6.79
C PRO A 20 -3.91 19.09 -7.85
N SER A 21 -2.63 18.71 -7.97
CA SER A 21 -2.14 17.64 -8.84
C SER A 21 -2.68 16.24 -8.49
N MET A 22 -3.15 16.05 -7.27
CA MET A 22 -3.69 14.82 -6.71
C MET A 22 -5.16 14.96 -6.27
N SER A 23 -5.83 16.08 -6.61
CA SER A 23 -7.25 16.30 -6.30
C SER A 23 -8.19 15.24 -6.87
N HIS A 24 -7.80 14.60 -7.97
CA HIS A 24 -8.52 13.47 -8.55
C HIS A 24 -8.51 12.20 -7.67
N LEU A 25 -7.68 12.18 -6.62
CA LEU A 25 -7.61 11.11 -5.62
C LEU A 25 -8.45 11.43 -4.36
N ASP A 26 -9.01 12.63 -4.25
CA ASP A 26 -9.87 12.99 -3.11
C ASP A 26 -11.18 12.16 -3.17
N GLY A 27 -11.54 11.53 -2.04
CA GLY A 27 -12.72 10.66 -1.92
C GLY A 27 -12.52 9.20 -2.34
N LEU A 28 -11.36 8.85 -2.90
CA LEU A 28 -10.97 7.44 -3.06
C LEU A 28 -10.55 6.86 -1.69
N ASN A 29 -11.27 5.85 -1.21
CA ASN A 29 -10.94 5.12 0.02
C ASN A 29 -9.83 4.09 -0.24
N TRP A 30 -8.61 4.56 -0.48
CA TRP A 30 -7.43 3.68 -0.59
C TRP A 30 -6.53 3.88 0.63
N GLU A 31 -5.84 2.82 1.03
CA GLU A 31 -4.98 2.81 2.22
C GLU A 31 -3.71 2.00 1.92
N VAL A 32 -2.55 2.49 2.36
CA VAL A 32 -1.28 1.75 2.27
C VAL A 32 -0.85 1.34 3.68
N LEU A 33 -0.89 0.04 3.94
CA LEU A 33 -0.45 -0.54 5.20
C LEU A 33 0.98 -1.08 5.04
N VAL A 34 1.89 -0.57 5.86
CA VAL A 34 3.28 -1.06 5.91
C VAL A 34 3.44 -2.00 7.10
N VAL A 35 3.71 -3.27 6.84
CA VAL A 35 3.83 -4.31 7.87
C VAL A 35 5.29 -4.59 8.17
N ASN A 36 5.68 -4.60 9.44
CA ASN A 36 7.05 -4.93 9.84
C ASN A 36 7.32 -6.44 9.73
N LYS A 37 7.76 -6.89 8.55
CA LYS A 37 8.12 -8.28 8.24
C LYS A 37 9.35 -8.35 7.33
N PRO A 38 10.21 -9.37 7.50
CA PRO A 38 11.44 -9.52 6.73
C PRO A 38 11.22 -10.03 5.29
N ASN A 39 10.01 -10.49 4.96
CA ASN A 39 9.67 -11.01 3.64
C ASN A 39 9.45 -9.86 2.66
N ILE A 40 10.00 -9.92 1.45
CA ILE A 40 9.73 -8.93 0.39
C ILE A 40 8.37 -9.25 -0.22
N THR A 41 7.35 -8.48 0.13
CA THR A 41 5.98 -8.76 -0.28
C THR A 41 5.17 -7.47 -0.38
N THR A 42 4.41 -7.35 -1.46
CA THR A 42 3.42 -6.30 -1.66
C THR A 42 2.20 -6.95 -2.29
N HIS A 43 1.01 -6.65 -1.77
CA HIS A 43 -0.26 -7.18 -2.27
C HIS A 43 -1.35 -6.13 -2.18
N CYS A 44 -2.25 -6.14 -3.16
CA CYS A 44 -3.48 -5.37 -3.12
C CYS A 44 -4.65 -6.25 -2.66
N TYR A 45 -5.56 -5.66 -1.88
CA TYR A 45 -6.76 -6.26 -1.34
C TYR A 45 -7.99 -5.47 -1.81
N PRO A 46 -9.18 -6.13 -1.84
CA PRO A 46 -10.44 -5.45 -2.15
C PRO A 46 -10.63 -4.19 -1.28
N ALA A 47 -11.36 -3.21 -1.82
CA ALA A 47 -11.57 -1.88 -1.21
C ALA A 47 -10.33 -0.97 -1.16
N GLY A 48 -9.39 -1.13 -2.11
CA GLY A 48 -8.29 -0.16 -2.30
C GLY A 48 -7.19 -0.24 -1.24
N LYS A 49 -7.09 -1.37 -0.52
CA LYS A 49 -6.07 -1.56 0.51
C LYS A 49 -4.83 -2.20 -0.09
N ILE A 50 -3.69 -1.54 0.05
CA ILE A 50 -2.39 -2.06 -0.36
C ILE A 50 -1.61 -2.42 0.89
N VAL A 51 -1.11 -3.64 0.97
CA VAL A 51 -0.28 -4.11 2.09
C VAL A 51 1.11 -4.38 1.56
N THR A 52 2.11 -3.66 2.07
CA THR A 52 3.52 -3.85 1.73
C THR A 52 4.33 -4.13 2.99
N THR A 53 5.42 -4.87 2.89
CA THR A 53 6.30 -5.13 4.02
C THR A 53 7.44 -4.12 4.11
N THR A 54 7.97 -3.90 5.33
CA THR A 54 9.16 -3.07 5.54
C THR A 54 10.35 -3.57 4.72
N ALA A 55 10.54 -4.88 4.60
CA ALA A 55 11.57 -5.45 3.73
C ALA A 55 11.36 -5.10 2.24
N SER A 56 10.11 -5.02 1.76
CA SER A 56 9.81 -4.59 0.39
C SER A 56 10.13 -3.11 0.16
N VAL A 57 9.84 -2.25 1.15
CA VAL A 57 10.15 -0.81 1.08
C VAL A 57 11.67 -0.59 1.02
N TYR A 58 12.46 -1.30 1.82
CA TYR A 58 13.92 -1.19 1.79
C TYR A 58 14.59 -1.89 0.62
N HIS A 59 13.91 -2.85 -0.01
CA HIS A 59 14.45 -3.57 -1.16
C HIS A 59 14.55 -2.69 -2.41
N TYR A 60 13.58 -1.78 -2.61
CA TYR A 60 13.56 -0.90 -3.78
C TYR A 60 14.33 0.40 -3.47
N PRO A 61 15.42 0.69 -4.19
CA PRO A 61 16.35 1.78 -3.85
C PRO A 61 15.82 3.20 -4.14
N GLY A 62 14.55 3.34 -4.54
CA GLY A 62 13.95 4.66 -4.78
C GLY A 62 12.44 4.63 -5.01
N ASP A 63 11.82 5.78 -4.77
CA ASP A 63 10.37 6.00 -4.79
C ASP A 63 9.73 5.58 -6.12
N ALA A 64 10.43 5.79 -7.25
CA ALA A 64 9.94 5.40 -8.57
C ALA A 64 9.81 3.88 -8.74
N HIS A 65 10.76 3.11 -8.21
CA HIS A 65 10.71 1.65 -8.26
C HIS A 65 9.62 1.11 -7.33
N LEU A 66 9.52 1.67 -6.12
CA LEU A 66 8.47 1.33 -5.17
C LEU A 66 7.08 1.65 -5.75
N ALA A 67 6.90 2.83 -6.33
CA ALA A 67 5.65 3.23 -6.98
C ALA A 67 5.28 2.31 -8.15
N THR A 68 6.26 1.86 -8.94
CA THR A 68 6.04 0.91 -10.05
C THR A 68 5.51 -0.43 -9.54
N VAL A 69 6.10 -0.95 -8.45
CA VAL A 69 5.67 -2.22 -7.84
C VAL A 69 4.29 -2.09 -7.21
N LEU A 70 4.01 -1.00 -6.51
CA LEU A 70 2.67 -0.72 -5.97
C LEU A 70 1.63 -0.60 -7.09
N ALA A 71 1.97 0.07 -8.19
CA ALA A 71 1.10 0.20 -9.36
C ALA A 71 0.82 -1.14 -10.04
N HIS A 72 1.81 -2.04 -10.14
CA HIS A 72 1.63 -3.39 -10.67
C HIS A 72 0.60 -4.20 -9.87
N GLU A 73 0.66 -4.12 -8.54
CA GLU A 73 -0.29 -4.79 -7.65
C GLU A 73 -1.70 -4.20 -7.74
N LEU A 74 -1.82 -2.89 -7.95
CA LEU A 74 -3.11 -2.23 -8.19
C LEU A 74 -3.73 -2.64 -9.52
N VAL A 75 -2.94 -2.69 -10.60
CA VAL A 75 -3.41 -3.07 -11.95
C VAL A 75 -3.99 -4.49 -11.96
N THR A 76 -3.39 -5.39 -11.19
CA THR A 76 -3.85 -6.78 -11.05
C THR A 76 -5.28 -6.88 -10.50
N LEU A 77 -5.73 -5.93 -9.67
CA LEU A 77 -7.10 -5.86 -9.16
C LEU A 77 -8.02 -4.88 -9.90
N SER A 78 -7.47 -3.97 -10.72
CA SER A 78 -8.24 -2.85 -11.29
C SER A 78 -8.68 -3.05 -12.74
N ILE A 79 -8.21 -4.08 -13.46
CA ILE A 79 -8.54 -4.26 -14.89
C ILE A 79 -9.44 -5.48 -15.16
N LEU A 80 -9.64 -6.41 -14.20
CA LEU A 80 -10.48 -7.60 -14.42
C LEU A 80 -11.86 -7.58 -13.71
N ARG A 81 -12.24 -6.49 -13.03
CA ARG A 81 -13.59 -6.37 -12.42
C ARG A 81 -14.36 -5.08 -12.70
N TYR A 82 -13.87 -4.25 -13.62
CA TYR A 82 -14.61 -3.07 -14.10
C TYR A 82 -14.47 -2.85 -15.63
N CYS A 83 -14.48 -3.95 -16.40
CA CYS A 83 -14.90 -3.96 -17.81
C CYS A 83 -16.05 -4.97 -17.96
#